data_AF-A0A6J7F408-F1
#
_entry.id   AF-A0A6J7F408-F1
#
_cell.length_a   1.000
_cell.length_b   1.000
_cell.length_c   1.000
_cell.angle_alpha   90.00
_cell.angle_beta   90.00
_cell.angle_gamma   90.00
#
_symmetry.space_group_name_H-M   'P 1'
#
loop_
_entity.id
_entity.type
_entity.pdbx_description
1 polymer ?
#
loop_
_entity_poly.entity_id
_entity_poly.type
_entity_poly.pdbx_seq_one_letter_code
_entity_poly.pdbx_strand_id
1 'polypeptide(L)'
;MPATALTQAGPALTQAIQGIDAAIYGYGVIGAHVSRSGQKKVKQAIATLNRQRLSFELALGAQVNEVPVAYELPIPITNTSTAINVAELLEMKLIPLFDDVVKSSTGITKSTAETASAKAAHRAASWNPTPVTISTPATP
;
A
#
# COMPACT_ATOMS: atom_id res chain seq x y z
N MET A 1 -28.05 -12.45 -4.74
CA MET A 1 -27.59 -11.26 -5.50
C MET A 1 -26.04 -11.12 -5.52
N PRO A 2 -25.24 -12.09 -6.02
CA PRO A 2 -23.78 -11.93 -6.04
C PRO A 2 -23.21 -11.26 -7.32
N ALA A 3 -23.88 -11.39 -8.47
CA ALA A 3 -23.32 -10.98 -9.76
C ALA A 3 -23.12 -9.46 -9.90
N THR A 4 -24.10 -8.66 -9.47
CA THR A 4 -24.07 -7.18 -9.61
C THR A 4 -22.99 -6.51 -8.76
N ALA A 5 -22.64 -7.10 -7.61
CA ALA A 5 -21.61 -6.57 -6.72
C ALA A 5 -20.20 -6.77 -7.29
N LEU A 6 -19.94 -7.91 -7.94
CA LEU A 6 -18.66 -8.16 -8.63
C LEU A 6 -18.47 -7.24 -9.84
N THR A 7 -19.55 -6.93 -10.56
CA THR A 7 -19.50 -5.97 -11.69
C THR A 7 -19.15 -4.55 -11.24
N GLN A 8 -19.62 -4.10 -10.07
CA GLN A 8 -19.29 -2.78 -9.52
C GLN A 8 -17.89 -2.74 -8.86
N ALA A 9 -17.43 -3.84 -8.27
CA ALA A 9 -16.11 -3.92 -7.64
C ALA A 9 -14.95 -4.01 -8.65
N GLY A 10 -15.20 -4.47 -9.88
CA GLY A 10 -14.19 -4.69 -10.91
C GLY A 10 -13.25 -3.49 -11.12
N PRO A 11 -13.77 -2.29 -11.42
CA PRO A 11 -12.92 -1.10 -11.60
C PRO A 11 -12.09 -0.75 -10.36
N ALA A 12 -12.67 -0.82 -9.15
CA ALA A 12 -11.95 -0.53 -7.92
C ALA A 12 -10.83 -1.55 -7.65
N LEU A 13 -11.08 -2.83 -7.91
CA LEU A 13 -10.07 -3.89 -7.81
C LEU A 13 -8.93 -3.68 -8.82
N THR A 14 -9.24 -3.34 -10.08
CA THR A 14 -8.22 -3.03 -11.09
C THR A 14 -7.38 -1.83 -10.68
N GLN A 15 -8.00 -0.75 -10.22
CA GLN A 15 -7.27 0.44 -9.74
C GLN A 15 -6.39 0.12 -8.53
N ALA A 16 -6.88 -0.68 -7.57
CA ALA A 16 -6.09 -1.12 -6.43
C ALA A 16 -4.89 -1.98 -6.84
N ILE A 17 -5.04 -2.88 -7.81
CA ILE A 17 -3.94 -3.70 -8.35
C ILE A 17 -2.89 -2.81 -9.03
N GLN A 18 -3.30 -1.85 -9.85
CA GLN A 18 -2.39 -0.90 -10.49
C GLN A 18 -1.65 -0.04 -9.46
N GLY A 19 -2.34 0.41 -8.41
CA GLY A 19 -1.73 1.12 -7.29
C GLY A 19 -0.70 0.28 -6.54
N ILE A 20 -0.99 -1.01 -6.33
CA ILE A 20 -0.04 -1.96 -5.75
C ILE A 20 1.20 -2.12 -6.63
N ASP A 21 1.04 -2.25 -7.94
CA ASP A 21 2.15 -2.38 -8.88
C ASP A 21 3.05 -1.14 -8.87
N ALA A 22 2.45 0.06 -8.85
CA ALA A 22 3.18 1.31 -8.68
C ALA A 22 3.94 1.39 -7.33
N ALA A 23 3.32 0.95 -6.24
CA ALA A 23 3.95 0.93 -4.92
C ALA A 23 5.12 -0.07 -4.85
N ILE A 24 4.98 -1.26 -5.45
CA ILE A 24 6.06 -2.25 -5.53
C ILE A 24 7.24 -1.70 -6.33
N TYR A 25 6.98 -1.07 -7.48
CA TYR A 25 8.01 -0.37 -8.25
C TYR A 25 8.73 0.68 -7.41
N GLY A 26 7.98 1.56 -6.74
CA GLY A 26 8.53 2.59 -5.87
C GLY A 26 9.35 2.02 -4.71
N TYR A 27 8.91 0.91 -4.11
CA TYR A 27 9.67 0.21 -3.09
C TYR A 27 10.99 -0.37 -3.59
N GLY A 28 11.05 -0.80 -4.86
CA GLY A 28 12.30 -1.18 -5.51
C GLY A 28 13.32 -0.03 -5.53
N VAL A 29 12.88 1.18 -5.89
CA VAL A 29 13.72 2.39 -5.88
C VAL A 29 14.10 2.78 -4.46
N ILE A 30 13.15 2.83 -3.52
CA ILE A 30 13.40 3.15 -2.10
C ILE A 30 14.47 2.23 -1.50
N GLY A 31 14.44 0.93 -1.84
CA GLY A 31 15.40 -0.06 -1.36
C GLY A 31 16.88 0.26 -1.65
N ALA A 32 17.14 1.03 -2.71
CA ALA A 32 18.49 1.47 -3.07
C ALA A 32 19.01 2.62 -2.18
N HIS A 33 18.11 3.38 -1.54
CA HIS A 33 18.45 4.59 -0.77
C HIS A 33 18.31 4.44 0.74
N VAL A 34 17.94 3.25 1.23
CA VAL A 34 17.74 2.99 2.66
C VAL A 34 18.82 2.06 3.24
N SER A 35 18.99 2.13 4.56
CA SER A 35 19.90 1.25 5.30
C SER A 35 19.48 -0.22 5.21
N ARG A 36 20.34 -1.15 5.65
CA ARG A 36 20.03 -2.59 5.67
C ARG A 36 18.76 -2.93 6.48
N SER A 37 18.49 -2.23 7.58
CA SER A 37 17.24 -2.40 8.32
C SER A 37 16.04 -1.88 7.53
N GLY A 38 16.19 -0.74 6.86
CA GLY A 38 15.21 -0.22 5.91
C GLY A 38 14.90 -1.20 4.78
N GLN A 39 15.92 -1.83 4.19
CA GLN A 39 15.75 -2.83 3.14
C GLN A 39 14.94 -4.05 3.61
N LYS A 40 15.10 -4.49 4.87
CA LYS A 40 14.26 -5.56 5.43
C LYS A 40 12.79 -5.14 5.48
N LYS A 41 12.54 -3.90 5.87
CA LYS A 41 11.19 -3.31 5.91
C LYS A 41 10.59 -3.19 4.51
N VAL A 42 11.35 -2.73 3.53
CA VAL A 42 10.97 -2.71 2.10
C VAL A 42 10.59 -4.11 1.61
N LYS A 43 11.42 -5.13 1.86
CA LYS A 43 11.14 -6.52 1.47
C LYS A 43 9.83 -7.05 2.06
N GLN A 44 9.57 -6.74 3.34
CA GLN A 44 8.31 -7.13 4.00
C GLN A 44 7.10 -6.41 3.40
N ALA A 45 7.24 -5.13 3.04
CA ALA A 45 6.19 -4.38 2.35
C ALA A 45 5.87 -5.00 0.99
N ILE A 46 6.89 -5.23 0.15
CA ILE A 46 6.73 -5.88 -1.17
C ILE A 46 6.06 -7.26 -1.04
N ALA A 47 6.51 -8.10 -0.10
CA ALA A 47 5.90 -9.42 0.10
C ALA A 47 4.43 -9.34 0.56
N THR A 48 4.06 -8.31 1.31
CA THR A 48 2.67 -8.08 1.72
C THR A 48 1.82 -7.60 0.57
N LEU A 49 2.35 -6.65 -0.22
CA LEU A 49 1.70 -6.11 -1.40
C LEU A 49 1.47 -7.18 -2.48
N ASN A 50 2.45 -8.05 -2.74
CA ASN A 50 2.30 -9.19 -3.68
C ASN A 50 1.17 -10.15 -3.26
N ARG A 51 1.03 -10.44 -1.96
CA ARG A 51 -0.08 -11.28 -1.46
C ARG A 51 -1.43 -10.59 -1.60
N GLN A 52 -1.48 -9.28 -1.39
CA GLN A 52 -2.69 -8.49 -1.59
C GLN A 52 -3.09 -8.41 -3.07
N ARG A 53 -2.11 -8.18 -3.95
CA ARG A 53 -2.28 -8.20 -5.40
C ARG A 53 -2.96 -9.49 -5.86
N LEU A 54 -2.42 -10.64 -5.45
CA LEU A 54 -2.98 -11.96 -5.78
C LEU A 54 -4.40 -12.14 -5.24
N SER A 55 -4.68 -11.65 -4.03
CA SER A 55 -6.01 -11.73 -3.43
C SER A 55 -7.03 -10.89 -4.19
N PHE A 56 -6.63 -9.72 -4.70
CA PHE A 56 -7.49 -8.87 -5.52
C PHE A 56 -7.67 -9.41 -6.95
N GLU A 57 -6.66 -10.03 -7.56
CA GLU A 57 -6.83 -10.72 -8.84
C GLU A 57 -7.79 -11.91 -8.71
N LEU A 58 -7.71 -12.68 -7.61
CA LEU A 58 -8.65 -13.76 -7.35
C LEU A 58 -10.08 -13.24 -7.15
N ALA A 59 -10.25 -12.11 -6.45
CA ALA A 59 -11.54 -11.46 -6.28
C ALA A 59 -12.09 -10.87 -7.59
N LEU A 60 -11.22 -10.37 -8.46
CA LEU A 60 -11.56 -9.87 -9.79
C LEU A 60 -11.95 -11.01 -10.75
N GLY A 61 -11.39 -12.20 -10.55
CA GLY A 61 -11.57 -13.36 -11.44
C GLY A 61 -10.81 -13.23 -12.76
N ALA A 62 -9.89 -12.26 -12.86
CA ALA A 62 -9.06 -11.99 -14.03
C ALA A 62 -7.70 -11.42 -13.61
N GLN A 63 -6.70 -11.58 -14.47
CA GLN A 63 -5.41 -10.92 -14.31
C GLN A 63 -5.45 -9.51 -14.91
N VAL A 64 -4.76 -8.58 -14.26
CA VAL A 64 -4.52 -7.25 -14.81
C VAL A 64 -3.18 -7.30 -15.55
N ASN A 65 -3.26 -7.43 -16.88
CA ASN A 65 -2.09 -7.73 -17.73
C ASN A 65 -1.35 -6.49 -18.22
N GLU A 66 -1.98 -5.32 -18.19
CA GLU A 66 -1.36 -4.07 -18.60
C GLU A 66 -0.61 -3.45 -17.41
N VAL A 67 0.70 -3.69 -17.36
CA VAL A 67 1.61 -3.12 -16.35
C VAL A 67 2.64 -2.25 -17.07
N PRO A 68 2.67 -0.92 -16.80
CA PRO A 68 3.72 -0.03 -17.28
C PRO A 68 5.14 -0.51 -16.95
N VAL A 69 6.10 -0.24 -17.85
CA VAL A 69 7.53 -0.56 -17.64
C VAL A 69 8.13 0.30 -16.51
N ALA A 70 7.57 1.48 -16.27
CA ALA A 70 7.96 2.39 -15.19
C ALA A 70 6.77 3.19 -14.69
N TYR A 71 6.86 3.65 -13.44
CA TYR A 71 5.88 4.53 -12.81
C TYR A 71 6.53 5.83 -12.39
N GLU A 72 5.77 6.92 -12.48
CA GLU A 72 6.19 8.20 -11.96
C GLU A 72 6.12 8.18 -10.42
N LEU A 73 7.22 8.55 -9.76
CA LEU A 73 7.26 8.65 -8.30
C LEU A 73 6.67 9.99 -7.85
N PRO A 74 6.00 10.05 -6.67
CA PRO A 74 5.39 11.29 -6.18
C PRO A 74 6.36 12.46 -6.05
N ILE A 75 7.61 12.18 -5.67
CA ILE A 75 8.73 13.12 -5.62
C ILE A 75 10.03 12.37 -5.98
N PRO A 76 11.08 13.07 -6.46
CA PRO A 76 12.38 12.45 -6.73
C PRO A 76 13.02 11.86 -5.46
N ILE A 77 13.59 10.66 -5.57
CA ILE A 77 14.36 10.02 -4.50
C ILE A 77 15.85 10.23 -4.77
N THR A 78 16.51 11.05 -3.97
CA THR A 78 17.95 11.34 -4.11
C THR A 78 18.75 10.94 -2.87
N ASN A 79 18.08 10.74 -1.74
CA ASN A 79 18.69 10.35 -0.47
C ASN A 79 17.71 9.57 0.43
N THR A 80 18.20 9.06 1.55
CA THR A 80 17.40 8.28 2.51
C THR A 80 16.17 9.03 3.04
N SER A 81 16.27 10.33 3.31
CA SER A 81 15.14 11.12 3.83
C SER A 81 14.02 11.22 2.79
N THR A 82 14.36 11.55 1.53
CA THR A 82 13.38 11.55 0.43
C THR A 82 12.78 10.15 0.19
N ALA A 83 13.57 9.08 0.37
CA ALA A 83 13.09 7.71 0.22
C ALA A 83 12.06 7.34 1.31
N ILE A 84 12.29 7.75 2.56
CA ILE A 84 11.35 7.54 3.67
C ILE A 84 10.03 8.30 3.42
N ASN A 85 10.11 9.56 2.99
CA ASN A 85 8.93 10.35 2.68
C ASN A 85 8.12 9.73 1.53
N VAL A 86 8.78 9.27 0.47
CA VAL A 86 8.09 8.57 -0.63
C VAL A 86 7.47 7.27 -0.14
N ALA A 87 8.14 6.51 0.72
CA ALA A 87 7.59 5.27 1.27
C ALA A 87 6.28 5.50 2.04
N GLU A 88 6.23 6.56 2.86
CA GLU A 88 5.01 6.99 3.54
C GLU A 88 3.91 7.39 2.54
N LEU A 89 4.24 8.24 1.56
CA LEU A 89 3.29 8.71 0.54
C LEU A 89 2.71 7.58 -0.32
N LEU A 90 3.52 6.57 -0.67
CA LEU A 90 3.04 5.39 -1.42
C LEU A 90 1.99 4.62 -0.63
N GLU A 91 2.23 4.39 0.66
CA GLU A 91 1.26 3.71 1.53
C GLU A 91 -0.01 4.55 1.71
N MET A 92 0.12 5.87 1.90
CA MET A 92 -1.04 6.77 1.99
C MET A 92 -1.86 6.79 0.70
N LYS A 93 -1.23 6.70 -0.47
CA LYS A 93 -1.91 6.63 -1.76
C LYS A 93 -2.65 5.31 -1.98
N LEU A 94 -2.25 4.22 -1.33
CA LEU A 94 -2.93 2.93 -1.41
C LEU A 94 -4.24 2.89 -0.58
N ILE A 95 -4.28 3.60 0.55
CA ILE A 95 -5.46 3.62 1.44
C ILE A 95 -6.77 3.94 0.70
N PRO A 96 -6.91 5.06 -0.04
CA PRO A 96 -8.16 5.37 -0.73
C PRO A 96 -8.52 4.33 -1.80
N LEU A 97 -7.54 3.71 -2.46
CA LEU A 97 -7.79 2.65 -3.45
C LEU A 97 -8.37 1.40 -2.78
N PHE A 98 -7.86 1.03 -1.60
CA PHE A 98 -8.40 -0.08 -0.83
C PHE A 98 -9.78 0.26 -0.26
N ASP A 99 -9.99 1.48 0.22
CA ASP A 99 -11.29 1.93 0.72
C ASP A 99 -12.37 1.96 -0.37
N ASP A 100 -12.01 2.24 -1.62
CA ASP A 100 -12.95 2.15 -2.74
C ASP A 100 -13.34 0.69 -3.06
N VAL A 101 -12.43 -0.26 -2.86
CA VAL A 101 -12.78 -1.70 -2.88
C VAL A 101 -13.72 -2.04 -1.71
N VAL A 102 -13.50 -1.48 -0.52
CA VAL A 102 -14.39 -1.68 0.65
C VAL A 102 -15.81 -1.19 0.35
N LYS A 103 -15.95 -0.03 -0.29
CA LYS A 103 -17.25 0.56 -0.65
C LYS A 103 -17.99 -0.20 -1.75
N SER A 104 -17.25 -0.81 -2.68
CA SER A 104 -17.80 -1.46 -3.88
C SER A 104 -17.96 -2.98 -3.76
N SER A 105 -17.51 -3.59 -2.65
CA SER A 105 -17.55 -5.04 -2.45
C SER A 105 -18.22 -5.47 -1.14
N THR A 106 -18.44 -6.77 -0.97
CA THR A 106 -19.01 -7.37 0.25
C THR A 106 -18.25 -8.64 0.63
N GLY A 107 -18.56 -9.22 1.79
CA GLY A 107 -17.99 -10.49 2.23
C GLY A 107 -16.47 -10.48 2.37
N ILE A 108 -15.83 -11.56 1.89
CA ILE A 108 -14.37 -11.77 2.04
C ILE A 108 -13.57 -10.68 1.33
N THR A 109 -13.99 -10.23 0.15
CA THR A 109 -13.31 -9.16 -0.60
C THR A 109 -13.27 -7.87 0.20
N LYS A 110 -14.42 -7.48 0.79
CA LYS A 110 -14.51 -6.29 1.65
C LYS A 110 -13.59 -6.39 2.86
N SER A 111 -13.65 -7.49 3.61
CA SER A 111 -12.81 -7.71 4.80
C SER A 111 -11.30 -7.72 4.46
N THR A 112 -10.95 -8.27 3.30
CA THR A 112 -9.57 -8.27 2.78
C THR A 112 -9.10 -6.84 2.49
N ALA A 113 -9.95 -6.03 1.87
CA ALA A 113 -9.66 -4.62 1.58
C ALA A 113 -9.58 -3.75 2.85
N GLU A 114 -10.45 -3.95 3.84
CA GLU A 114 -10.37 -3.29 5.15
C GLU A 114 -9.04 -3.60 5.84
N THR A 115 -8.65 -4.88 5.86
CA THR A 115 -7.36 -5.30 6.39
C THR A 115 -6.20 -4.69 5.61
N ALA A 116 -6.35 -4.52 4.30
CA ALA A 116 -5.33 -3.92 3.46
C ALA A 116 -5.15 -2.43 3.76
N SER A 117 -6.25 -1.69 3.91
CA SER A 117 -6.29 -0.28 4.29
C SER A 117 -5.62 -0.06 5.64
N ALA A 118 -6.00 -0.83 6.67
CA ALA A 118 -5.39 -0.75 8.00
C ALA A 118 -3.87 -1.06 7.99
N LYS A 119 -3.44 -2.07 7.22
CA LYS A 119 -2.02 -2.41 7.07
C LYS A 119 -1.23 -1.31 6.35
N ALA A 120 -1.82 -0.67 5.34
CA ALA A 120 -1.19 0.46 4.65
C ALA A 120 -1.02 1.65 5.60
N ALA A 121 -2.06 2.00 6.36
CA ALA A 121 -1.98 3.05 7.38
C ALA A 121 -0.88 2.77 8.43
N HIS A 122 -0.81 1.53 8.94
CA HIS A 122 0.26 1.12 9.86
C HIS A 122 1.66 1.24 9.23
N ARG A 123 1.82 0.84 7.96
CA ARG A 123 3.11 0.96 7.27
C ARG A 123 3.48 2.42 7.03
N ALA A 124 2.54 3.27 6.60
CA ALA A 124 2.75 4.72 6.45
C ALA A 124 3.32 5.32 7.74
N ALA A 125 2.62 5.14 8.87
CA ALA A 125 3.04 5.63 10.18
C ALA A 125 4.40 5.08 10.63
N SER A 126 4.73 3.84 10.24
CA SER A 126 6.01 3.24 10.61
C SER A 126 7.22 3.83 9.87
N TRP A 127 7.02 4.50 8.72
CA TRP A 127 8.12 5.08 7.93
C TRP A 127 8.65 6.36 8.56
N ASN A 128 7.75 7.17 9.09
CA ASN A 128 8.09 8.39 9.80
C ASN A 128 7.43 8.40 11.18
N PRO A 129 7.98 7.64 12.15
CA PRO A 129 7.40 7.61 13.48
C PRO A 129 7.54 9.01 14.11
N THR A 130 6.43 9.75 14.20
CA THR A 130 6.40 10.97 15.01
C THR A 130 6.81 10.60 16.44
N PRO A 131 7.85 11.24 17.00
CA PRO A 131 8.26 10.95 18.38
C PRO A 131 7.07 11.18 19.31
N VAL A 132 6.61 10.13 19.98
CA VAL A 132 5.65 10.30 21.08
C VAL A 132 6.44 10.81 22.27
N THR A 133 6.51 12.12 22.45
CA THR A 133 7.04 12.72 23.67
C THR A 133 6.04 12.49 24.79
N ILE A 134 6.22 11.39 25.54
CA ILE A 134 5.57 11.25 26.84
C ILE A 134 6.22 12.27 27.78
N SER A 135 5.52 13.37 28.05
CA SER A 135 5.93 14.29 29.10
C SER A 135 5.69 13.60 30.43
N THR A 136 6.73 13.04 31.03
CA THR A 136 6.67 12.53 32.40
C THR A 136 6.38 13.71 33.34
N PRO A 137 5.29 13.72 34.12
CA PRO A 137 5.04 14.80 35.05
C PRO A 137 6.18 14.86 36.06
N ALA A 138 6.71 16.06 36.30
CA ALA A 138 7.75 16.29 37.30
C ALA A 138 7.18 15.98 38.70
N THR A 139 7.85 15.08 39.42
CA THR A 139 7.54 14.77 40.82
C THR A 139 7.92 15.98 41.69
N PRO A 140 7.05 16.43 42.63
CA PRO A 140 7.36 17.52 43.55
C PRO A 140 8.47 17.18 44.55
#